data_AF-A0ABD6CRZ7-F1
#
_entry.id   AF-A0ABD6CRZ7-F1
#
_cell.length_a   1.000
_cell.length_b   1.000
_cell.length_c   1.000
_cell.angle_alpha   90.00
_cell.angle_beta   90.00
_cell.angle_gamma   90.00
#
_symmetry.space_group_name_H-M   'P 1'
#
loop_
_entity.id
_entity.type
_entity.pdbx_description
1 polymer ?
#
loop_
_entity_poly.entity_id
_entity_poly.type
_entity_poly.pdbx_seq_one_letter_code
_entity_poly.pdbx_strand_id
1 'polypeptide(L)'
;MVLDTVMTTLHVLVGALWVGSVVFVAGAILPAAVEGALDAAPLEKIADRLVYLSRGSSVVMFLTGGHLAGTRYTVGTLTGTGRGHLVLAMLALWLVLSALVEVGRSRLVDGLQEKRVRTPAAEATTIFRVAAVVGVLLLVDAGLLASGTTLY
;
A
#
# COMPACT_ATOMS: atom_id res chain seq x y z
N MET A 1 4.15 -1.92 26.94
CA MET A 1 4.28 -0.44 26.98
C MET A 1 5.31 0.08 25.99
N VAL A 2 6.63 -0.06 26.20
CA VAL A 2 7.64 0.45 25.23
C VAL A 2 7.56 -0.29 23.89
N LEU A 3 7.54 -1.63 23.91
CA LEU A 3 7.44 -2.44 22.69
C LEU A 3 6.18 -2.11 21.87
N ASP A 4 5.02 -2.03 22.51
CA ASP A 4 3.76 -1.73 21.82
C ASP A 4 3.77 -0.33 21.20
N THR A 5 4.43 0.62 21.85
CA THR A 5 4.63 1.97 21.32
C THR A 5 5.52 1.92 20.08
N VAL A 6 6.66 1.22 20.15
CA VAL A 6 7.55 1.03 19.00
C VAL A 6 6.83 0.36 17.83
N MET A 7 6.08 -0.72 18.10
CA MET A 7 5.33 -1.45 17.07
C MET A 7 4.24 -0.58 16.44
N THR A 8 3.50 0.17 17.25
CA THR A 8 2.48 1.10 16.75
C THR A 8 3.10 2.21 15.90
N THR A 9 4.18 2.83 16.37
CA THR A 9 4.90 3.89 15.65
C THR A 9 5.44 3.39 14.32
N LEU A 10 6.10 2.22 14.31
CA LEU A 10 6.61 1.62 13.06
C LEU A 10 5.47 1.29 12.10
N HIS A 11 4.38 0.69 12.59
CA HIS A 11 3.23 0.32 11.75
C HIS A 11 2.64 1.54 11.03
N VAL A 12 2.37 2.61 11.79
CA VAL A 12 1.76 3.83 11.24
C VAL A 12 2.72 4.56 10.30
N LEU A 13 3.99 4.74 10.70
CA LEU A 13 4.98 5.45 9.88
C LEU A 13 5.24 4.72 8.55
N VAL A 14 5.46 3.40 8.61
CA VAL A 14 5.74 2.60 7.41
C VAL A 14 4.51 2.50 6.53
N GLY A 15 3.32 2.33 7.13
CA GLY A 15 2.05 2.34 6.39
C GLY A 15 1.83 3.66 5.64
N ALA A 16 2.02 4.80 6.31
CA ALA A 16 1.88 6.12 5.71
C ALA A 16 2.89 6.38 4.58
N LEU A 17 4.16 6.05 4.78
CA LEU A 17 5.20 6.22 3.75
C LEU A 17 4.97 5.31 2.54
N TRP A 18 4.53 4.08 2.78
CA TRP A 18 4.23 3.15 1.70
C TRP A 18 3.03 3.61 0.87
N VAL A 19 1.91 3.94 1.50
CA VAL A 19 0.74 4.49 0.80
C VAL A 19 1.09 5.78 0.07
N GLY A 20 1.82 6.70 0.72
CA GLY A 20 2.27 7.94 0.10
C GLY A 20 3.10 7.71 -1.16
N SER A 21 3.97 6.69 -1.16
CA SER A 21 4.78 6.32 -2.32
C SER A 21 3.92 5.83 -3.49
N VAL A 22 2.89 5.00 -3.20
CA VAL A 22 1.95 4.50 -4.23
C VAL A 22 1.12 5.63 -4.81
N VAL A 23 0.59 6.51 -3.95
CA VAL A 23 -0.18 7.69 -4.36
C VAL A 23 0.69 8.62 -5.22
N PHE A 24 1.95 8.84 -4.84
CA PHE A 24 2.88 9.67 -5.61
C PHE A 24 3.17 9.07 -6.99
N VAL A 25 3.38 7.75 -7.09
CA VAL A 25 3.58 7.11 -8.39
C VAL A 25 2.34 7.21 -9.27
N ALA A 26 1.15 6.95 -8.71
CA ALA A 26 -0.11 7.04 -9.45
C ALA A 26 -0.48 8.47 -9.87
N GLY A 27 -0.19 9.45 -9.03
CA GLY A 27 -0.63 10.84 -9.19
C GLY A 27 0.38 11.78 -9.85
N ALA A 28 1.68 11.47 -9.82
CA ALA A 28 2.72 12.33 -10.37
C ALA A 28 3.60 11.62 -11.40
N ILE A 29 4.12 10.43 -11.08
CA ILE A 29 5.09 9.74 -11.95
C ILE A 29 4.44 9.20 -13.22
N LEU A 30 3.32 8.48 -13.11
CA LEU A 30 2.65 7.91 -14.28
C LEU A 30 2.09 8.99 -15.22
N PRO A 31 1.43 10.07 -14.74
CA PRO A 31 1.05 11.17 -15.60
C PRO A 31 2.23 11.77 -16.37
N ALA A 32 3.34 12.06 -15.68
CA ALA A 32 4.55 12.57 -16.34
C ALA A 32 5.11 11.61 -17.41
N ALA A 33 5.07 10.29 -17.16
CA ALA A 33 5.47 9.29 -18.14
C ALA A 33 4.53 9.23 -19.36
N VAL A 34 3.22 9.34 -19.16
CA VAL A 34 2.21 9.39 -20.25
C VAL A 34 2.42 10.62 -21.12
N GLU A 35 2.73 11.77 -20.52
CA GLU A 35 3.05 13.02 -21.20
C GLU A 35 4.40 12.96 -21.95
N GLY A 36 5.23 11.94 -21.69
CA GLY A 36 6.54 11.77 -22.29
C GLY A 36 7.64 12.61 -21.63
N ALA A 37 7.45 13.04 -20.39
CA ALA A 37 8.45 13.75 -19.59
C ALA A 37 9.48 12.80 -18.94
N LEU A 38 9.27 11.49 -19.01
CA LEU A 38 10.16 10.47 -18.47
C LEU A 38 10.53 9.45 -19.55
N ASP A 39 11.80 9.06 -19.59
CA ASP A 39 12.29 7.96 -20.41
C ASP A 39 12.04 6.60 -19.74
N ALA A 40 12.17 5.52 -20.52
CA ALA A 40 11.91 4.15 -20.06
C ALA A 40 12.79 3.73 -18.88
N ALA A 41 14.11 3.96 -18.96
CA ALA A 41 15.04 3.47 -17.94
C ALA A 41 14.84 4.12 -16.56
N PRO A 42 14.67 5.45 -16.43
CA PRO A 42 14.28 6.06 -15.15
C PRO A 42 12.95 5.53 -14.61
N LEU A 43 11.95 5.34 -15.48
CA LEU A 43 10.62 4.86 -15.08
C LEU A 43 10.67 3.41 -14.56
N GLU A 44 11.39 2.53 -15.24
CA GLU A 44 11.63 1.15 -14.81
C GLU A 44 12.32 1.13 -13.43
N LYS A 45 13.37 1.93 -13.24
CA LYS A 45 14.08 2.03 -11.96
C LYS A 45 13.16 2.52 -10.83
N ILE A 46 12.26 3.48 -11.10
CA ILE A 46 11.28 3.95 -10.13
C ILE A 46 10.28 2.83 -9.80
N ALA A 47 9.76 2.12 -10.81
CA ALA A 47 8.83 1.01 -10.63
C ALA A 47 9.43 -0.13 -9.80
N ASP A 48 10.68 -0.50 -10.09
CA ASP A 48 11.43 -1.50 -9.32
C ASP A 48 11.62 -1.05 -7.87
N ARG A 49 12.02 0.21 -7.67
CA ARG A 49 12.22 0.74 -6.32
C ARG A 49 10.91 0.73 -5.52
N LEU A 50 9.79 1.07 -6.16
CA LEU A 50 8.47 1.00 -5.53
C LEU A 50 8.14 -0.42 -5.09
N VAL A 51 8.39 -1.44 -5.92
CA VAL A 51 8.12 -2.84 -5.54
C VAL A 51 9.02 -3.31 -4.41
N TYR A 52 10.32 -3.03 -4.46
CA TYR A 52 11.22 -3.41 -3.36
C TYR A 52 10.82 -2.74 -2.04
N LEU A 53 10.47 -1.45 -2.09
CA LEU A 53 9.96 -0.73 -0.93
C LEU A 53 8.64 -1.34 -0.45
N SER A 54 7.72 -1.67 -1.37
CA SER A 54 6.43 -2.24 -1.04
C SER A 54 6.54 -3.63 -0.40
N ARG A 55 7.44 -4.48 -0.90
CA ARG A 55 7.72 -5.80 -0.29
C ARG A 55 8.31 -5.64 1.10
N GLY A 56 9.29 -4.75 1.28
CA GLY A 56 9.87 -4.45 2.59
C GLY A 56 8.82 -3.90 3.58
N SER A 57 8.05 -2.91 3.15
CA SER A 57 6.93 -2.37 3.92
C SER A 57 5.91 -3.45 4.27
N SER A 58 5.55 -4.33 3.32
CA SER A 58 4.61 -5.42 3.57
C SER A 58 5.07 -6.35 4.69
N VAL A 59 6.35 -6.71 4.72
CA VAL A 59 6.93 -7.51 5.80
C VAL A 59 6.84 -6.77 7.13
N VAL A 60 7.23 -5.49 7.17
CA VAL A 60 7.17 -4.69 8.40
C VAL A 60 5.73 -4.55 8.88
N MET A 61 4.78 -4.31 7.98
CA MET A 61 3.35 -4.21 8.29
C MET A 61 2.80 -5.52 8.84
N PHE A 62 3.20 -6.67 8.28
CA PHE A 62 2.78 -7.97 8.78
C PHE A 62 3.31 -8.24 10.19
N LEU A 63 4.59 -7.96 10.45
CA LEU A 63 5.20 -8.19 11.77
C LEU A 63 4.59 -7.27 12.83
N THR A 64 4.51 -5.97 12.54
CA THR A 64 3.98 -4.99 13.47
C THR A 64 2.47 -5.16 13.65
N GLY A 65 1.71 -5.34 12.57
CA GLY A 65 0.26 -5.58 12.62
C GLY A 65 -0.09 -6.88 13.32
N GLY A 66 0.67 -7.95 13.07
CA GLY A 66 0.54 -9.24 13.75
C GLY A 66 0.77 -9.14 15.26
N HIS A 67 1.81 -8.41 15.69
CA HIS A 67 2.04 -8.13 17.11
C HIS A 67 0.86 -7.37 17.72
N LEU A 68 0.39 -6.30 17.07
CA LEU A 68 -0.70 -5.47 17.59
C LEU A 68 -2.03 -6.22 17.63
N ALA A 69 -2.32 -7.05 16.63
CA ALA A 69 -3.53 -7.88 16.60
C ALA A 69 -3.48 -8.97 17.66
N GLY A 70 -2.36 -9.71 17.74
CA GLY A 70 -2.19 -10.83 18.67
C GLY A 70 -2.12 -10.44 20.15
N THR A 71 -1.78 -9.18 20.44
CA THR A 71 -1.74 -8.66 21.82
C THR A 71 -3.03 -7.96 22.26
N ARG A 72 -3.84 -7.46 21.31
CA ARG A 72 -5.03 -6.66 21.61
C ARG A 72 -6.35 -7.39 21.38
N TYR A 73 -6.35 -8.49 20.62
CA TYR A 73 -7.57 -9.21 20.27
C TYR A 73 -7.46 -10.71 20.59
N THR A 74 -8.58 -11.28 21.01
CA THR A 74 -8.81 -12.72 20.97
C THR A 74 -9.51 -13.06 19.65
N VAL A 75 -9.62 -14.34 19.31
CA VAL A 75 -10.39 -14.76 18.12
C VAL A 75 -11.82 -14.20 18.18
N GLY A 76 -12.47 -14.30 19.34
CA GLY A 76 -13.85 -13.82 19.52
C GLY A 76 -13.99 -12.30 19.39
N THR A 77 -13.05 -11.52 19.93
CA THR A 77 -13.14 -10.05 19.78
C THR A 77 -12.73 -9.59 18.37
N LEU A 78 -11.84 -10.33 17.70
CA LEU A 78 -11.42 -10.03 16.33
C LEU A 78 -12.53 -10.28 15.30
N THR A 79 -13.31 -11.36 15.45
CA THR A 79 -14.38 -11.71 14.49
C THR A 79 -15.77 -11.27 14.93
N GLY A 80 -15.94 -10.81 16.18
CA GLY A 80 -17.24 -10.50 16.77
C GLY A 80 -17.49 -9.03 17.08
N THR A 81 -16.55 -8.12 16.80
CA THR A 81 -16.68 -6.69 17.15
C THR A 81 -16.40 -5.78 15.96
N GLY A 82 -16.98 -4.57 15.94
CA GLY A 82 -16.69 -3.57 14.91
C GLY A 82 -15.20 -3.24 14.80
N ARG A 83 -14.50 -3.11 15.94
CA ARG A 83 -13.04 -2.89 15.96
C ARG A 83 -12.28 -4.06 15.35
N GLY A 84 -12.70 -5.28 15.65
CA GLY A 84 -12.12 -6.49 15.07
C GLY A 84 -12.30 -6.56 13.55
N HIS A 85 -13.49 -6.23 13.06
CA HIS A 85 -13.76 -6.16 11.61
C HIS A 85 -12.89 -5.13 10.89
N LEU A 86 -12.58 -3.98 11.50
CA LEU A 86 -11.63 -3.01 10.95
C LEU A 86 -10.22 -3.64 10.81
N VAL A 87 -9.74 -4.40 11.80
CA VAL A 87 -8.45 -5.11 11.67
C VAL A 87 -8.48 -6.14 10.55
N LEU A 88 -9.58 -6.87 10.37
CA LEU A 88 -9.73 -7.83 9.27
C LEU A 88 -9.81 -7.13 7.91
N ALA A 89 -10.51 -6.00 7.83
CA ALA A 89 -10.55 -5.16 6.64
C ALA A 89 -9.15 -4.62 6.29
N MET A 90 -8.40 -4.14 7.29
CA MET A 90 -7.01 -3.71 7.14
C MET A 90 -6.14 -4.81 6.54
N LEU A 91 -6.27 -6.04 7.05
CA LEU A 91 -5.52 -7.19 6.55
C LEU A 91 -5.87 -7.50 5.09
N ALA A 92 -7.16 -7.46 4.73
CA ALA A 92 -7.61 -7.67 3.37
C ALA A 92 -7.10 -6.57 2.42
N LEU A 93 -7.27 -5.29 2.80
CA LEU A 93 -6.79 -4.16 2.02
C LEU A 93 -5.27 -4.17 1.87
N TRP A 94 -4.53 -4.60 2.91
CA TRP A 94 -3.07 -4.78 2.87
C TRP A 94 -2.64 -5.80 1.83
N LEU A 95 -3.29 -6.97 1.79
CA LEU A 95 -3.04 -7.99 0.76
C LEU A 95 -3.36 -7.47 -0.65
N VAL A 96 -4.50 -6.79 -0.80
CA VAL A 96 -4.93 -6.22 -2.09
C VAL A 96 -3.93 -5.17 -2.57
N LEU A 97 -3.51 -4.23 -1.71
CA LEU A 97 -2.51 -3.23 -2.06
C LEU A 97 -1.19 -3.89 -2.49
N SER A 98 -0.72 -4.87 -1.73
CA SER A 98 0.51 -5.61 -2.03
C SER A 98 0.45 -6.26 -3.42
N ALA A 99 -0.66 -6.93 -3.73
CA ALA A 99 -0.88 -7.57 -5.01
C ALA A 99 -0.97 -6.55 -6.16
N LEU A 100 -1.70 -5.45 -5.97
CA LEU A 100 -1.87 -4.41 -6.99
C LEU A 100 -0.54 -3.75 -7.37
N VAL A 101 0.35 -3.49 -6.40
CA VAL A 101 1.66 -2.90 -6.68
C VAL A 101 2.55 -3.86 -7.48
N GLU A 102 2.57 -5.15 -7.12
CA GLU A 102 3.33 -6.16 -7.84
C GLU A 102 2.84 -6.32 -9.28
N VAL A 103 1.51 -6.47 -9.47
CA VAL A 103 0.90 -6.59 -10.81
C VAL A 103 1.09 -5.30 -11.61
N GLY A 104 0.97 -4.14 -10.98
CA GLY A 104 1.16 -2.84 -11.61
C GLY A 104 2.57 -2.67 -12.16
N ARG A 105 3.59 -3.06 -11.40
CA ARG A 105 4.98 -3.04 -11.86
C ARG A 105 5.21 -4.02 -12.99
N SER A 106 4.74 -5.26 -12.90
CA SER A 106 4.94 -6.25 -13.97
C SER A 106 4.36 -5.74 -15.30
N ARG A 107 3.11 -5.25 -15.30
CA ARG A 107 2.49 -4.66 -16.50
C ARG A 107 3.27 -3.47 -17.05
N LEU A 108 3.77 -2.60 -16.17
CA LEU A 108 4.54 -1.44 -16.59
C LEU A 108 5.88 -1.84 -17.23
N VAL A 109 6.65 -2.69 -16.55
CA VAL A 109 8.00 -3.07 -16.99
C VAL A 109 7.96 -3.92 -18.27
N ASP A 110 7.01 -4.85 -18.37
CA ASP A 110 6.84 -5.70 -19.57
C ASP A 110 6.65 -4.84 -20.82
N GLY A 111 5.84 -3.78 -20.74
CA GLY A 111 5.63 -2.87 -21.86
C GLY A 111 6.82 -1.94 -22.15
N LEU A 112 7.64 -1.59 -21.15
CA LEU A 112 8.81 -0.72 -21.34
C LEU A 112 9.92 -1.41 -22.15
N GLN A 113 10.04 -2.73 -22.06
CA GLN A 113 11.02 -3.52 -22.80
C GLN A 113 10.80 -3.46 -24.33
N GLU A 114 9.61 -3.06 -24.79
CA GLU A 114 9.28 -2.82 -26.19
C GLU A 114 9.75 -1.44 -26.73
N LYS A 115 10.55 -0.69 -25.95
CA LYS A 115 11.01 0.68 -26.25
C LYS A 115 9.88 1.71 -26.39
N ARG A 116 8.74 1.48 -25.74
CA ARG A 116 7.58 2.39 -25.71
C ARG A 116 7.35 2.82 -24.26
N VAL A 117 7.25 4.13 -23.99
CA VAL A 117 7.00 4.63 -22.63
C VAL A 117 5.54 5.00 -22.41
N ARG A 118 4.93 5.69 -23.37
CA ARG A 118 3.58 6.28 -23.21
C ARG A 118 2.50 5.21 -23.10
N THR A 119 2.53 4.20 -23.98
CA THR A 119 1.50 3.14 -23.99
C THR A 119 1.52 2.31 -22.71
N PRO A 120 2.66 1.77 -22.24
CA PRO A 120 2.68 1.00 -20.99
C PRO A 120 2.33 1.84 -19.77
N ALA A 121 2.77 3.10 -19.72
CA ALA A 121 2.40 4.01 -18.64
C ALA A 121 0.88 4.27 -18.61
N ALA A 122 0.24 4.46 -19.78
CA ALA A 122 -1.20 4.66 -19.87
C ALA A 122 -1.97 3.42 -19.43
N GLU A 123 -1.54 2.22 -19.84
CA GLU A 123 -2.16 0.96 -19.45
C GLU A 123 -2.00 0.65 -17.96
N ALA A 124 -0.84 0.96 -17.38
CA ALA A 124 -0.56 0.78 -15.96
C ALA A 124 -1.25 1.84 -15.07
N THR A 125 -1.70 2.96 -15.63
CA THR A 125 -2.30 4.06 -14.87
C THR A 125 -3.51 3.60 -14.06
N THR A 126 -4.40 2.80 -14.65
CA THR A 126 -5.62 2.34 -13.97
C THR A 126 -5.30 1.50 -12.74
N ILE A 127 -4.37 0.53 -12.86
CA ILE A 127 -4.05 -0.36 -11.74
C ILE A 127 -3.36 0.39 -10.59
N PHE A 128 -2.47 1.32 -10.88
CA PHE A 128 -1.84 2.15 -9.84
C PHE A 128 -2.81 3.15 -9.21
N ARG A 129 -3.80 3.66 -9.95
CA ARG A 129 -4.89 4.47 -9.36
C ARG A 129 -5.76 3.66 -8.40
N VAL A 130 -6.12 2.44 -8.77
CA VAL A 130 -6.84 1.52 -7.87
C VAL A 130 -5.98 1.23 -6.63
N ALA A 131 -4.68 0.97 -6.80
CA ALA A 131 -3.76 0.79 -5.68
C ALA A 131 -3.71 2.02 -4.76
N ALA A 132 -3.66 3.24 -5.33
CA ALA A 132 -3.69 4.47 -4.56
C ALA A 132 -4.99 4.63 -3.76
N VAL A 133 -6.15 4.32 -4.36
CA VAL A 133 -7.44 4.34 -3.65
C VAL A 133 -7.46 3.33 -2.51
N VAL A 134 -7.00 2.09 -2.75
CA VAL A 134 -6.89 1.05 -1.71
C VAL A 134 -5.95 1.50 -0.59
N GLY A 135 -4.82 2.13 -0.93
CA GLY A 135 -3.89 2.69 0.04
C GLY A 135 -4.51 3.80 0.89
N VAL A 136 -5.28 4.71 0.29
CA VAL A 136 -6.02 5.74 1.04
C VAL A 136 -7.05 5.10 1.97
N LEU A 137 -7.78 4.07 1.51
CA LEU A 137 -8.72 3.34 2.36
C LEU A 137 -8.02 2.66 3.55
N LEU A 138 -6.80 2.13 3.37
CA LEU A 138 -5.98 1.63 4.47
C LEU A 138 -5.66 2.70 5.51
N LEU A 139 -5.33 3.92 5.08
CA LEU A 139 -5.07 5.03 6.02
C LEU A 139 -6.34 5.50 6.73
N VAL A 140 -7.48 5.52 6.04
CA VAL A 140 -8.78 5.82 6.65
C VAL A 140 -9.11 4.78 7.72
N ASP A 141 -8.96 3.49 7.41
CA ASP A 141 -9.17 2.39 8.34
C ASP A 141 -8.25 2.49 9.57
N ALA A 142 -6.96 2.78 9.35
CA ALA A 142 -6.03 3.07 10.44
C ALA A 142 -6.47 4.24 11.31
N GLY A 143 -6.99 5.32 10.72
CA GLY A 143 -7.57 6.46 11.43
C GLY A 143 -8.80 6.11 12.26
N LEU A 144 -9.69 5.27 11.73
CA LEU A 144 -10.85 4.76 12.46
C LEU A 144 -10.43 3.89 13.65
N LEU A 145 -9.43 3.03 13.48
CA LEU A 145 -8.87 2.23 14.57
C LEU A 145 -8.24 3.09 15.67
N ALA A 146 -7.52 4.16 15.27
CA ALA A 146 -6.80 5.07 16.17
C ALA A 146 -7.72 6.03 16.93
N SER A 147 -8.79 6.52 16.29
CA SER A 147 -9.74 7.45 16.90
C SER A 147 -10.63 6.80 17.97
N GLY A 148 -10.72 5.47 18.01
CA GLY A 148 -11.59 4.76 18.93
C GLY A 148 -13.07 4.86 18.58
N THR A 149 -13.43 5.53 17.48
CA THR A 149 -14.81 5.67 17.02
C THR A 149 -15.24 4.40 16.31
N THR A 150 -15.75 3.41 17.03
CA THR A 150 -16.60 2.39 16.42
C THR A 150 -18.05 2.78 16.61
N LEU A 151 -18.70 3.12 15.51
CA LEU A 151 -20.15 3.29 15.44
C LEU A 151 -20.78 1.95 15.84
N TYR A 152 -21.26 1.91 17.09
CA TYR A 152 -22.20 0.98 17.72
C TYR A 152 -21.96 -0.52 17.49
#